data_AF-A0A6N2E1P3-F1
#
_entry.id   AF-A0A6N2E1P3-F1
#
_cell.length_a   1.000
_cell.length_b   1.000
_cell.length_c   1.000
_cell.angle_alpha   90.00
_cell.angle_beta   90.00
_cell.angle_gamma   90.00
#
_symmetry.space_group_name_H-M   'P 1'
#
loop_
_entity.id
_entity.type
_entity.pdbx_description
1 polymer ?
#
loop_
_entity_poly.entity_id
_entity_poly.type
_entity_poly.pdbx_seq_one_letter_code
_entity_poly.pdbx_strand_id
1 'polypeptide(L)'
;MINLDPSQVRGDLFQLARTNQNHVPGRFEVPTTEATGSFGEMVMDGLNQVNALEHQHADLSVRAIVDPDSVNPHDVTIAAAKAEMALNITKNVVDRVVQAYRDITNVR
;
A
#
# COMPACT_ATOMS: atom_id res chain seq x y z
N MET A 1 -38.97 23.09 41.81
CA MET A 1 -38.42 22.93 40.44
C MET A 1 -37.19 23.83 40.36
N ILE A 2 -35.98 23.27 40.32
CA ILE A 2 -34.75 24.07 40.20
C ILE A 2 -34.53 24.32 38.71
N ASN A 3 -34.55 25.59 38.31
CA ASN A 3 -34.32 26.03 36.93
C ASN A 3 -32.81 26.24 36.76
N LEU A 4 -32.16 25.40 35.97
CA LEU A 4 -30.72 25.46 35.71
C LEU A 4 -30.49 26.21 34.39
N ASP A 5 -29.73 27.31 34.47
CA ASP A 5 -29.33 28.09 33.29
C ASP A 5 -28.26 27.34 32.49
N PRO A 6 -28.31 27.31 31.14
CA PRO A 6 -27.35 26.59 30.30
C PRO A 6 -25.89 27.02 30.49
N SER A 7 -25.64 28.23 30.98
CA SER A 7 -24.29 28.72 31.29
C SER A 7 -23.71 28.15 32.60
N GLN A 8 -24.55 27.56 33.45
CA GLN A 8 -24.16 26.97 34.73
C GLN A 8 -23.83 25.47 34.63
N VAL A 9 -24.06 24.86 33.47
CA VAL A 9 -23.69 23.46 33.21
C VAL A 9 -22.31 23.44 32.56
N ARG A 10 -21.25 23.39 33.39
CA ARG A 10 -19.93 22.95 32.92
C ARG A 10 -19.88 21.43 32.99
N GLY A 11 -19.65 20.78 31.87
CA GLY A 11 -19.37 19.35 31.86
C GLY A 11 -18.13 19.06 32.70
N ASP A 12 -18.22 18.07 33.59
CA ASP A 12 -17.06 17.57 34.31
C ASP A 12 -16.05 17.06 33.28
N LEU A 13 -14.92 17.76 33.19
CA LEU A 13 -13.74 17.26 32.47
C LEU A 13 -13.11 16.14 33.30
N PHE A 14 -13.65 14.93 33.17
CA PHE A 14 -12.99 13.74 33.69
C PHE A 14 -11.72 13.50 32.87
N GLN A 15 -10.58 13.97 33.39
CA GLN A 15 -9.28 13.51 32.89
C GLN A 15 -9.05 12.11 33.45
N LEU A 16 -9.04 11.12 32.55
CA LEU A 16 -8.70 9.74 32.90
C LEU A 16 -7.21 9.70 33.28
N ALA A 17 -6.92 9.79 34.58
CA ALA A 17 -5.58 9.60 35.09
C ALA A 17 -5.12 8.17 34.77
N ARG A 18 -4.03 8.04 34.01
CA ARG A 18 -3.48 6.74 33.64
C ARG A 18 -2.87 6.08 34.89
N THR A 19 -3.56 5.11 35.46
CA THR A 19 -3.04 4.30 36.59
C THR A 19 -2.20 3.11 36.12
N ASN A 20 -2.22 2.76 34.83
CA ASN A 20 -1.49 1.63 34.26
C ASN A 20 -0.70 2.02 33.00
N GLN A 21 0.59 1.65 32.95
CA GLN A 21 1.51 1.96 31.85
C GLN A 21 1.06 1.41 30.48
N ASN A 22 0.25 0.34 30.45
CA ASN A 22 -0.21 -0.31 29.22
C ASN A 22 -1.47 0.31 28.60
N HIS A 23 -2.00 1.40 29.15
CA HIS A 23 -3.17 2.06 28.58
C HIS A 23 -2.80 2.91 27.35
N VAL A 24 -3.44 2.62 26.22
CA VAL A 24 -3.24 3.32 24.94
C VAL A 24 -3.76 4.76 25.05
N PRO A 25 -2.96 5.80 24.75
CA PRO A 25 -3.46 7.17 24.73
C PRO A 25 -4.54 7.30 23.66
N GLY A 26 -5.73 7.78 24.03
CA GLY A 26 -6.89 7.97 23.13
C GLY A 26 -6.68 9.01 22.02
N ARG A 27 -5.44 9.43 21.77
CA ARG A 27 -5.05 10.24 20.62
C ARG A 27 -3.85 9.57 19.96
N PHE A 28 -4.12 8.91 18.84
CA PHE A 28 -3.09 8.60 17.87
C PHE A 28 -2.77 9.92 17.16
N GLU A 29 -1.61 10.52 17.43
CA GLU A 29 -0.97 11.31 16.39
C GLU A 29 -0.65 10.32 15.28
N VAL A 30 -1.51 10.29 14.25
CA VAL A 30 -1.15 9.63 13.01
C VAL A 30 0.12 10.33 12.56
N PRO A 31 1.27 9.65 12.50
CA PRO A 31 2.45 10.24 11.90
C PRO A 31 2.01 10.63 10.50
N THR A 32 2.06 11.92 10.18
CA THR A 32 2.02 12.37 8.79
C THR A 32 3.34 11.92 8.19
N THR A 33 3.45 10.62 7.90
CA THR A 33 4.40 10.15 6.91
C THR A 33 3.96 10.84 5.63
N GLU A 34 4.59 11.98 5.36
CA GLU A 34 4.60 12.59 4.04
C GLU A 34 4.95 11.47 3.08
N ALA A 35 3.98 11.03 2.28
CA ALA A 35 4.24 10.09 1.19
C ALA A 35 5.35 10.74 0.35
N THR A 36 6.57 10.24 0.50
CA THR A 36 7.76 10.87 -0.05
C THR A 36 7.78 10.49 -1.53
N GLY A 37 7.14 11.29 -2.37
CA GLY A 37 7.10 11.07 -3.81
C GLY A 37 5.79 11.51 -4.46
N SER A 38 5.88 11.99 -5.70
CA SER A 38 4.69 12.24 -6.52
C SER A 38 4.00 10.90 -6.86
N PHE A 39 2.69 10.92 -7.11
CA PHE A 39 1.98 9.71 -7.56
C PHE A 39 2.65 9.07 -8.80
N GLY A 40 3.12 9.89 -9.75
CA GLY A 40 3.81 9.40 -10.94
C GLY A 40 5.12 8.68 -10.62
N GLU A 41 5.86 9.15 -9.62
CA GLU A 41 7.10 8.51 -9.15
C GLU A 41 6.81 7.13 -8.53
N MET A 42 5.81 7.04 -7.65
CA MET A 42 5.38 5.75 -7.11
C MET A 42 4.93 4.77 -8.19
N VAL A 43 4.25 5.25 -9.24
CA VAL A 43 3.84 4.42 -10.37
C VAL A 43 5.05 3.95 -11.16
N MET A 44 6.01 4.82 -11.50
CA MET A 44 7.21 4.40 -12.23
C MET A 44 8.06 3.45 -11.41
N ASP A 45 8.20 3.67 -10.10
CA ASP A 45 8.88 2.74 -9.20
C ASP A 45 8.21 1.38 -9.17
N GLY A 46 6.88 1.34 -9.16
CA GLY A 46 6.11 0.10 -9.26
C GLY A 46 6.33 -0.62 -10.60
N LEU A 47 6.34 0.11 -11.72
CA LEU A 47 6.61 -0.46 -13.04
C LEU A 47 8.04 -1.01 -13.15
N ASN A 48 9.02 -0.30 -12.59
CA ASN A 48 10.41 -0.76 -12.53
C ASN A 48 10.54 -2.04 -11.69
N GLN A 49 9.80 -2.15 -10.58
CA GLN A 49 9.77 -3.36 -9.77
C GLN A 49 9.17 -4.55 -10.53
N VAL A 50 8.10 -4.35 -11.29
CA VAL A 50 7.52 -5.41 -12.14
C VAL A 50 8.53 -5.88 -13.18
N ASN A 51 9.22 -4.94 -13.84
CA ASN A 51 10.28 -5.27 -14.80
C ASN A 51 11.43 -6.06 -14.15
N ALA A 52 11.82 -5.69 -12.93
CA ALA A 52 12.85 -6.43 -12.19
C ALA A 52 12.41 -7.87 -11.86
N LEU A 53 11.15 -8.09 -11.50
CA LEU A 53 10.60 -9.43 -11.24
C LEU A 53 10.57 -10.30 -12.51
N GLU A 54 10.19 -9.72 -13.66
CA GLU A 54 10.22 -10.40 -14.96
C GLU A 54 11.66 -10.81 -15.35
N HIS A 55 12.62 -9.89 -15.19
CA HIS A 55 14.03 -10.21 -15.44
C HIS A 55 14.57 -11.30 -14.51
N GLN A 56 14.23 -11.24 -13.22
CA GLN A 56 14.64 -12.27 -12.26
C GLN A 56 14.09 -13.64 -12.64
N HIS A 57 12.81 -13.72 -13.03
CA HIS A 57 12.20 -14.95 -13.50
C HIS A 57 12.89 -15.47 -14.77
N ALA A 58 13.19 -14.60 -15.73
CA ALA A 58 13.90 -14.96 -16.95
C ALA A 58 15.31 -15.52 -16.66
N ASP A 59 16.07 -14.86 -15.80
CA ASP A 59 17.42 -15.28 -15.40
C ASP A 59 17.41 -16.66 -14.73
N LEU A 60 16.48 -16.87 -13.79
CA LEU A 60 16.32 -18.15 -13.10
C LEU A 60 15.87 -19.25 -14.07
N SER A 61 14.99 -18.93 -15.01
CA SER A 61 14.54 -19.86 -16.04
C SER A 61 15.68 -20.29 -16.97
N VAL A 62 16.52 -19.33 -17.39
CA VAL A 62 17.69 -19.63 -18.22
C VAL A 62 18.68 -20.51 -17.44
N ARG A 63 18.99 -20.16 -16.18
CA ARG A 63 19.90 -20.96 -15.36
C ARG A 63 19.36 -22.37 -15.11
N ALA A 64 18.06 -22.54 -14.90
CA ALA A 64 17.44 -23.86 -14.72
C ALA A 64 17.60 -24.78 -15.93
N ILE A 65 17.73 -24.21 -17.13
CA ILE A 65 17.96 -24.98 -18.36
C ILE A 65 19.45 -25.25 -18.58
N VAL A 66 20.31 -24.27 -18.32
CA VAL A 66 21.75 -24.34 -18.60
C VAL A 66 22.53 -25.10 -17.53
N ASP A 67 22.18 -24.90 -16.26
CA ASP A 67 22.82 -25.51 -15.09
C ASP A 67 21.75 -25.85 -14.03
N PRO A 68 21.01 -26.96 -14.22
CA PRO A 68 19.85 -27.31 -13.38
C PRO A 68 20.21 -27.57 -11.92
N ASP A 69 21.44 -27.99 -11.61
CA ASP A 69 21.88 -28.26 -10.23
C ASP A 69 22.20 -26.98 -9.45
N SER A 70 22.38 -25.85 -10.16
CA SER A 70 22.70 -24.56 -9.56
C SER A 70 21.48 -23.77 -9.05
N VAL A 71 20.26 -24.19 -9.38
CA VAL A 71 19.02 -23.48 -9.05
C VAL A 71 17.94 -24.41 -8.51
N ASN A 72 17.18 -23.94 -7.52
CA ASN A 72 16.04 -24.70 -7.01
C ASN A 72 14.83 -24.53 -7.95
N PRO A 73 14.18 -25.61 -8.40
CA PRO A 73 12.96 -25.53 -9.22
C PRO A 73 11.83 -24.71 -8.57
N HIS A 74 11.75 -24.69 -7.23
CA HIS A 74 10.78 -23.87 -6.51
C HIS A 74 11.05 -22.38 -6.66
N ASP A 75 12.31 -21.95 -6.76
CA ASP A 75 12.64 -20.53 -6.91
C ASP A 75 12.20 -20.01 -8.29
N VAL A 76 12.33 -20.83 -9.33
CA VAL A 76 11.86 -20.51 -10.69
C VAL A 76 10.35 -20.33 -10.69
N THR A 77 9.61 -21.27 -10.07
CA THR A 77 8.14 -21.21 -10.02
C THR A 77 7.62 -20.07 -9.14
N ILE A 78 8.28 -19.79 -8.01
CA ILE A 78 7.98 -18.63 -7.17
C ILE A 78 8.25 -17.32 -7.93
N ALA A 79 9.37 -17.24 -8.65
CA ALA A 79 9.69 -16.06 -9.46
C ALA A 79 8.65 -15.86 -10.57
N ALA A 80 8.24 -16.95 -11.25
CA ALA A 80 7.19 -16.91 -12.26
C ALA A 80 5.87 -16.37 -11.68
N ALA A 81 5.43 -16.91 -10.54
CA ALA A 81 4.20 -16.48 -9.89
C ALA A 81 4.25 -15.01 -9.45
N LYS A 82 5.39 -14.54 -8.93
CA LYS A 82 5.59 -13.14 -8.57
C LYS A 82 5.52 -12.21 -9.77
N ALA A 83 6.22 -12.56 -10.85
CA ALA A 83 6.24 -11.79 -12.08
C ALA A 83 4.83 -11.68 -12.69
N GLU A 84 4.14 -12.82 -12.85
CA GLU A 84 2.77 -12.87 -13.38
C GLU A 84 1.78 -12.08 -12.51
N MET A 85 1.82 -12.25 -11.19
CA MET A 85 0.95 -11.51 -10.28
C MET A 85 1.20 -10.00 -10.34
N ALA A 86 2.46 -9.57 -10.34
CA ALA A 86 2.83 -8.16 -10.42
C ALA A 86 2.40 -7.53 -11.76
N LEU A 87 2.57 -8.25 -12.86
CA LEU A 87 2.11 -7.83 -14.19
C LEU A 87 0.58 -7.72 -14.25
N ASN A 88 -0.15 -8.69 -13.71
CA ASN A 88 -1.60 -8.67 -13.66
C ASN A 88 -2.13 -7.49 -12.84
N ILE A 89 -1.54 -7.23 -11.67
CA ILE A 89 -1.89 -6.05 -10.86
C ILE A 89 -1.64 -4.76 -11.65
N THR A 90 -0.47 -4.66 -12.28
CA THR A 90 -0.08 -3.50 -13.10
C THR A 90 -1.08 -3.25 -14.22
N LYS A 91 -1.46 -4.30 -14.95
CA LYS A 91 -2.44 -4.22 -16.03
C LYS A 91 -3.77 -3.67 -15.54
N ASN A 92 -4.28 -4.17 -14.41
CA ASN A 92 -5.52 -3.67 -13.82
C ASN A 92 -5.44 -2.18 -13.44
N VAL A 93 -4.30 -1.73 -12.91
CA VAL A 93 -4.08 -0.31 -12.59
C VAL A 93 -4.06 0.54 -13.86
N VAL A 94 -3.29 0.13 -14.87
CA VAL A 94 -3.20 0.84 -16.15
C VAL A 94 -4.56 0.92 -16.83
N ASP A 95 -5.32 -0.18 -16.87
CA ASP A 95 -6.67 -0.22 -17.43
C ASP A 95 -7.59 0.79 -16.71
N ARG A 96 -7.51 0.88 -15.38
CA ARG A 96 -8.29 1.84 -14.59
C ARG A 96 -7.88 3.29 -14.86
N VAL A 97 -6.58 3.57 -15.02
CA VAL A 97 -6.07 4.91 -15.36
C VAL A 97 -6.54 5.33 -16.76
N VAL A 98 -6.43 4.44 -17.74
CA VAL A 98 -6.91 4.69 -19.11
C VAL A 98 -8.41 4.94 -19.12
N GLN A 99 -9.18 4.16 -18.36
CA GLN A 99 -10.63 4.37 -18.23
C GLN A 99 -10.94 5.75 -17.62
N ALA A 100 -10.29 6.10 -16.50
CA ALA A 100 -10.48 7.39 -15.86
C ALA A 100 -10.16 8.57 -16.81
N TYR A 101 -9.11 8.45 -17.62
CA TYR A 101 -8.78 9.46 -18.63
C TYR A 101 -9.87 9.61 -19.70
N ARG A 102 -10.40 8.48 -20.21
CA ARG A 102 -11.51 8.47 -21.16
C ARG A 102 -12.77 9.10 -20.56
N ASP A 103 -13.09 8.77 -19.31
CA ASP A 103 -14.26 9.31 -18.61
C ASP A 103 -14.17 10.83 -18.46
N ILE A 104 -13.01 11.37 -18.04
CA ILE A 104 -12.80 12.82 -17.92
C ILE A 104 -12.91 13.53 -19.29
N THR A 105 -12.41 12.90 -20.35
CA THR A 105 -12.40 13.49 -21.70
C THR A 105 -13.80 13.46 -22.34
N ASN A 106 -14.55 12.36 -22.15
CA ASN A 106 -15.89 12.16 -22.73
C ASN A 106 -17.01 12.89 -21.97
N VAL A 107 -16.77 13.33 -20.72
CA VAL A 107 -17.75 14.13 -19.95
C VAL A 107 -17.88 15.57 -20.50
N ARG A 108 -17.11 15.95 -21.52
CA ARG A 108 -17.19 17.25 -22.20
C ARG A 108 -18.15 17.26 -23.37
#